data_AF-D7A9R2-F1
#
_entry.id   AF-D7A9R2-F1
#
_cell.length_a   1.000
_cell.length_b   1.000
_cell.length_c   1.000
_cell.angle_alpha   90.00
_cell.angle_beta   90.00
_cell.angle_gamma   90.00
#
_symmetry.space_group_name_H-M   'P 1'
#
loop_
_entity.id
_entity.type
_entity.pdbx_description
1 polymer ?
#
loop_
_entity_poly.entity_id
_entity_poly.type
_entity_poly.pdbx_seq_one_letter_code
_entity_poly.pdbx_strand_id
1 'polypeptide(L)'
;MRVDTIDERLALFRQMMIRAGFDPQFPLIPDEALRAGAQRCLGCQSGEECRDWLRQAEPGAPVPDFCRNAAHFAEWAAGQVTVEQDALDEAVHSLDR
;
A
#
# COMPACT_ATOMS: atom_id res chain seq x y z
N MET A 1 -21.63 14.12 -6.95
CA MET A 1 -20.74 12.95 -6.89
C MET A 1 -19.65 13.14 -7.94
N ARG A 2 -18.41 13.41 -7.53
CA ARG A 2 -17.28 13.48 -8.46
C ARG A 2 -17.01 12.07 -8.99
N VAL A 3 -16.94 11.93 -10.31
CA VAL A 3 -16.51 10.70 -10.95
C VAL A 3 -15.04 10.89 -11.31
N ASP A 4 -14.17 10.12 -10.68
CA ASP A 4 -12.75 10.13 -10.99
C ASP A 4 -12.50 9.38 -12.31
N THR A 5 -11.49 9.80 -13.07
CA THR A 5 -10.99 8.99 -14.19
C THR A 5 -10.30 7.74 -13.66
N ILE A 6 -10.10 6.76 -14.54
CA ILE A 6 -9.33 5.55 -14.21
C ILE A 6 -7.92 5.94 -13.73
N ASP A 7 -7.26 6.86 -14.42
CA ASP A 7 -5.90 7.30 -14.10
C ASP A 7 -5.83 8.00 -12.74
N GLU A 8 -6.79 8.89 -12.45
CA GLU A 8 -6.89 9.54 -11.13
C GLU A 8 -7.06 8.50 -10.01
N ARG A 9 -7.83 7.45 -10.28
CA ARG A 9 -8.12 6.41 -9.30
C ARG A 9 -6.93 5.47 -9.08
N LEU A 10 -6.20 5.13 -10.13
CA LEU A 10 -4.95 4.38 -10.03
C LEU A 10 -3.86 5.19 -9.32
N ALA A 11 -3.78 6.49 -9.57
CA ALA A 11 -2.88 7.38 -8.83
C ALA A 11 -3.24 7.44 -7.34
N LEU A 12 -4.54 7.53 -7.01
CA LEU A 12 -5.04 7.50 -5.64
C LEU A 12 -4.69 6.18 -4.93
N PHE A 13 -4.90 5.05 -5.60
CA PHE A 13 -4.53 3.72 -5.11
C PHE A 13 -3.03 3.64 -4.78
N ARG A 14 -2.17 4.12 -5.68
CA ARG A 14 -0.72 4.15 -5.47
C ARG A 14 -0.31 5.02 -4.29
N GLN A 15 -0.90 6.21 -4.15
CA GLN A 15 -0.61 7.12 -3.04
C GLN A 15 -1.03 6.55 -1.68
N MET A 16 -2.19 5.88 -1.62
CA MET A 16 -2.65 5.18 -0.42
C MET A 16 -1.66 4.12 0.03
N MET A 17 -1.17 3.29 -0.90
CA MET A 17 -0.15 2.27 -0.59
C MET A 17 1.13 2.90 -0.03
N ILE A 18 1.69 3.90 -0.72
CA ILE A 18 2.90 4.61 -0.28
C ILE A 18 2.70 5.21 1.11
N ARG A 19 1.56 5.85 1.35
CA ARG A 19 1.26 6.45 2.64
C ARG A 19 1.12 5.43 3.76
N ALA A 20 0.59 4.24 3.46
CA ALA A 20 0.51 3.12 4.39
C ALA A 20 1.89 2.54 4.78
N GLY A 21 2.98 3.07 4.20
CA GLY A 21 4.34 2.56 4.40
C GLY A 21 4.75 1.52 3.37
N PHE A 22 3.98 1.36 2.28
CA PHE A 22 4.27 0.37 1.25
C PHE A 22 4.93 0.97 0.01
N ASP A 23 6.12 0.51 -0.36
CA ASP A 23 6.75 0.90 -1.63
C ASP A 23 6.23 0.04 -2.81
N PRO A 24 5.49 0.62 -3.79
CA PRO A 24 4.99 -0.10 -4.97
C PRO A 24 6.09 -0.65 -5.89
N GLN A 25 7.36 -0.30 -5.67
CA GLN A 25 8.49 -0.87 -6.40
C GLN A 25 9.04 -2.14 -5.73
N PHE A 26 8.51 -2.53 -4.57
CA PHE A 26 8.96 -3.72 -3.86
C PHE A 26 8.36 -4.99 -4.48
N PRO A 27 9.18 -5.95 -4.94
CA PRO A 27 8.76 -7.04 -5.82
C PRO A 27 8.01 -8.20 -5.14
N LEU A 28 7.40 -7.99 -3.97
CA LEU A 28 6.79 -9.06 -3.17
C LEU A 28 5.29 -9.24 -3.36
N ILE A 29 4.57 -8.24 -3.89
CA ILE A 29 3.14 -8.43 -4.15
C ILE A 29 2.98 -9.20 -5.47
N PRO A 30 2.29 -10.35 -5.49
CA PRO A 30 1.93 -11.00 -6.74
C PRO A 30 1.12 -10.05 -7.62
N ASP A 31 1.45 -9.95 -8.91
CA ASP A 31 0.74 -9.08 -9.88
C ASP A 31 -0.78 -9.22 -9.81
N GLU A 32 -1.28 -10.44 -9.58
CA GLU A 32 -2.70 -10.73 -9.42
C GLU A 32 -3.31 -10.04 -8.19
N ALA A 33 -2.59 -10.04 -7.06
CA ALA A 33 -3.05 -9.38 -5.83
C ALA A 33 -3.09 -7.86 -6.00
N LEU A 34 -2.09 -7.29 -6.69
CA LEU A 34 -2.03 -5.86 -7.00
C LEU A 34 -3.18 -5.46 -7.95
N ARG A 35 -3.40 -6.24 -9.01
CA ARG A 35 -4.52 -6.04 -9.96
C ARG A 35 -5.87 -6.13 -9.24
N ALA A 36 -6.07 -7.11 -8.36
CA ALA A 36 -7.28 -7.24 -7.56
C ALA A 36 -7.49 -6.03 -6.62
N GLY A 37 -6.42 -5.52 -6.00
CA GLY A 37 -6.44 -4.30 -5.19
C GLY A 37 -6.85 -3.06 -5.97
N ALA A 38 -6.28 -2.88 -7.16
CA ALA A 38 -6.63 -1.78 -8.06
C ALA A 38 -8.10 -1.85 -8.49
N GLN A 39 -8.62 -3.04 -8.84
CA GLN A 39 -10.03 -3.23 -9.20
C GLN A 39 -10.98 -2.88 -8.04
N ARG A 40 -10.65 -3.29 -6.80
CA ARG A 40 -11.43 -2.90 -5.61
C ARG A 40 -11.47 -1.39 -5.41
N CYS A 41 -10.36 -0.70 -5.66
CA CYS A 41 -10.25 0.75 -5.58
C CYS A 41 -11.04 1.47 -6.69
N LEU A 42 -10.95 0.97 -7.93
CA LEU A 42 -11.68 1.50 -9.09
C LEU A 42 -13.20 1.48 -8.89
N GLY A 43 -13.74 0.43 -8.26
CA GLY A 43 -15.17 0.32 -7.95
C GLY A 43 -15.60 0.95 -6.61
N CYS A 44 -14.69 1.54 -5.83
CA CYS A 44 -15.03 2.17 -4.54
C CYS A 44 -15.76 3.51 -4.77
N GLN A 45 -16.57 3.96 -3.81
CA GLN A 45 -17.24 5.27 -3.86
C GLN A 45 -16.59 6.33 -2.96
N SER A 46 -15.73 5.92 -2.02
CA SER A 46 -15.13 6.78 -0.99
C SER A 46 -13.87 7.54 -1.45
N GLY A 47 -13.89 8.05 -2.68
CA GLY A 47 -12.71 8.69 -3.29
C GLY A 47 -12.28 9.98 -2.62
N GLU A 48 -13.26 10.75 -2.16
CA GLU A 48 -13.04 12.02 -1.48
C GLU A 48 -12.45 11.79 -0.09
N GLU A 49 -12.98 10.82 0.65
CA GLU A 49 -12.47 10.42 1.96
C GLU A 49 -11.03 9.90 1.89
N CYS A 50 -10.68 9.13 0.85
CA CYS A 50 -9.29 8.72 0.59
C CYS A 50 -8.36 9.93 0.41
N ARG A 51 -8.79 10.93 -0.36
CA ARG A 51 -8.02 12.16 -0.58
C ARG A 51 -7.88 12.98 0.70
N ASP A 52 -8.94 13.05 1.49
CA ASP A 52 -8.94 13.77 2.76
C ASP A 52 -7.99 13.13 3.77
N TRP A 53 -7.99 11.81 3.85
CA TRP A 53 -7.01 11.07 4.64
C TRP A 53 -5.59 11.31 4.14
N LEU A 54 -5.33 11.23 2.82
CA LEU A 54 -4.00 11.49 2.25
C LEU A 54 -3.47 12.91 2.51
N ARG A 55 -4.34 13.90 2.73
CA ARG A 55 -3.90 15.25 3.10
C ARG A 55 -3.38 15.35 4.53
N GLN A 56 -3.79 14.43 5.40
CA GLN A 56 -3.56 14.51 6.85
C GLN A 56 -2.64 13.40 7.39
N ALA A 57 -2.58 12.26 6.70
CA ALA A 57 -1.85 11.10 7.17
C ALA A 57 -0.33 11.31 7.05
N GLU A 58 0.43 10.85 8.04
CA GLU A 58 1.90 10.80 7.96
C GLU A 58 2.37 9.50 7.27
N PRO A 59 3.60 9.44 6.73
CA PRO A 59 4.17 8.20 6.21
C PRO A 59 4.09 7.04 7.23
N GLY A 60 3.61 5.88 6.79
CA GLY A 60 3.39 4.72 7.66
C GLY A 60 2.10 4.76 8.49
N ALA A 61 1.23 5.75 8.26
CA ALA A 61 -0.04 5.83 8.98
C ALA A 61 -0.94 4.63 8.65
N PRO A 62 -1.71 4.13 9.63
CA PRO A 62 -2.67 3.06 9.40
C PRO A 62 -3.73 3.51 8.40
N VAL A 63 -4.03 2.62 7.45
CA VAL A 63 -5.04 2.84 6.42
C VAL A 63 -6.41 2.89 7.09
N PRO A 64 -7.29 3.84 6.72
CA PRO A 64 -8.56 4.02 7.40
C PRO A 64 -9.52 2.86 7.11
N ASP A 65 -10.35 2.50 8.10
CA ASP A 65 -11.24 1.33 8.04
C ASP A 65 -12.29 1.39 6.91
N PHE A 66 -12.61 2.58 6.40
CA PHE A 66 -13.51 2.71 5.25
C PHE A 66 -12.86 2.22 3.94
N CYS A 67 -11.53 2.12 3.88
CA CYS A 67 -10.82 1.69 2.69
C CYS A 67 -11.03 0.19 2.48
N ARG A 68 -11.60 -0.19 1.33
CA ARG A 68 -11.78 -1.60 0.93
C ARG A 68 -10.48 -2.40 0.80
N ASN A 69 -9.34 -1.72 0.79
CA ASN A 69 -8.01 -2.34 0.74
C ASN A 69 -7.25 -2.29 2.07
N ALA A 70 -7.85 -1.78 3.17
CA ALA A 70 -7.14 -1.57 4.44
C ALA A 70 -6.40 -2.81 4.94
N ALA A 71 -7.10 -3.94 5.04
CA ALA A 71 -6.51 -5.20 5.47
C ALA A 71 -5.38 -5.67 4.54
N HIS A 72 -5.55 -5.54 3.22
CA HIS A 72 -4.53 -5.94 2.25
C HIS A 72 -3.29 -5.07 2.30
N PHE A 73 -3.44 -3.76 2.47
CA PHE A 73 -2.31 -2.85 2.63
C PHE A 73 -1.52 -3.15 3.90
N ALA A 74 -2.22 -3.45 5.01
CA ALA A 74 -1.56 -3.86 6.25
C ALA A 74 -0.79 -5.17 6.10
N GLU A 75 -1.38 -6.16 5.43
CA GLU A 75 -0.74 -7.43 5.11
C GLU A 75 0.53 -7.25 4.25
N TRP A 76 0.45 -6.43 3.21
CA TRP A 76 1.58 -6.19 2.30
C TRP A 76 2.70 -5.40 2.96
N ALA A 77 2.37 -4.39 3.78
CA ALA A 77 3.35 -3.62 4.54
C ALA A 77 4.08 -4.51 5.57
N ALA A 78 3.35 -5.41 6.26
CA ALA A 78 3.96 -6.36 7.18
C ALA A 78 4.94 -7.31 6.47
N GLY A 79 4.60 -7.76 5.26
CA GLY A 79 5.47 -8.62 4.45
C GLY A 79 6.77 -7.95 3.97
N GLN A 80 6.81 -6.62 3.81
CA GLN A 80 8.05 -5.91 3.48
C GLN A 80 9.01 -5.86 4.66
N VAL A 81 8.48 -5.54 5.85
CA VAL A 81 9.27 -5.45 7.10
C VAL A 81 9.97 -6.77 7.38
N THR A 82 9.29 -7.91 7.19
CA THR A 82 9.90 -9.22 7.41
C THR A 82 11.07 -9.48 6.47
N VAL A 83 10.96 -9.10 5.20
CA VAL A 83 12.02 -9.34 4.21
C VAL A 83 13.22 -8.41 4.42
N GLU A 84 12.98 -7.16 4.80
CA GLU A 84 14.06 -6.23 5.16
C GLU A 84 14.83 -6.70 6.40
N GLN A 85 14.12 -7.27 7.39
CA GLN A 85 14.73 -7.86 8.59
C GLN A 85 15.56 -9.10 8.25
N ASP A 86 15.00 -10.04 7.49
CA ASP A 86 15.71 -11.26 7.08
C ASP A 86 17.00 -10.94 6.29
N ALA A 87 16.93 -9.96 5.38
CA ALA A 87 18.09 -9.53 4.58
C ALA A 87 19.18 -8.89 5.46
N LEU A 88 18.78 -8.11 6.47
CA LEU A 88 19.73 -7.52 7.42
C LEU A 88 20.39 -8.59 8.29
N ASP A 89 19.60 -9.54 8.79
CA ASP A 89 20.10 -10.65 9.61
C ASP A 89 21.10 -11.50 8.82
N GLU A 90 20.80 -11.86 7.56
CA GLU A 90 21.74 -12.59 6.70
C GLU A 90 23.05 -11.82 6.47
N ALA A 91 22.96 -10.50 6.24
CA ALA A 91 24.13 -9.65 6.05
C ALA A 91 25.03 -9.61 7.30
N VAL A 92 24.43 -9.51 8.50
CA VAL A 92 25.17 -9.53 9.78
C VAL A 92 25.87 -10.87 9.97
N HIS A 93 25.18 -12.00 9.74
CA HIS A 93 25.78 -13.34 9.88
C HIS A 93 26.91 -13.61 8.89
N SER A 94 26.93 -12.93 7.75
CA SER A 94 28.01 -13.01 6.75
C SER A 94 29.28 -12.26 7.17
N LEU A 95 29.16 -11.21 7.97
CA LEU A 95 30.29 -10.41 8.46
C LEU A 95 31.03 -11.05 9.65
N ASP A 96 30.35 -11.93 10.40
CA ASP A 96 30.91 -12.67 11.54
C ASP A 96 31.65 -13.96 11.15
N ARG A 97 31.85 -14.22 9.84
CA ARG A 97 32.55 -15.42 9.30
C ARG A 97 33.96 -15.13 8.81
#